data_AF-A0A8H3J5H4-F1
#
_entry.id   AF-A0A8H3J5H4-F1
#
_cell.length_a   1.000
_cell.length_b   1.000
_cell.length_c   1.000
_cell.angle_alpha   90.00
_cell.angle_beta   90.00
_cell.angle_gamma   90.00
#
_symmetry.space_group_name_H-M   'P 1'
#
loop_
_entity.id
_entity.type
_entity.pdbx_description
1 polymer ?
#
loop_
_entity_poly.entity_id
_entity_poly.type
_entity_poly.pdbx_seq_one_letter_code
_entity_poly.pdbx_strand_id
1 'polypeptide(L)'
;MDFIIRFVQIHETFRKPEIEALAILVNVNVEFLFYSENSPYSIVSLIDEAAARALLSRSISSKGIYELWGSGKDYAELHADVIRRTKRQWQQYQSCSFRFEFDSFSGSRTLPEQRAIIESFKYMGFKGPIKMRDAQQTFTIFEEYDYNVPGPKQMYLGRFLGGSSRHAIVDYSLKTRDYINTTSMDSELALLTANLTLAAPDKIFYDPFVGTGSFPIACSHFGARTMGSDIDGRMVRGKNGRDIRTNFRQYGLLDRYLDGFISDLTHSPLRRGRWLDGIVGDPPYGIREGLKVLGTKDGSGKGVVFINGEASHLYGSSFSAFGIADGGRQDKYIPPKKPYSFEVMLEDLLDFSAFMLVNGGRLSLWMPTANDEDVVLGIPAHPCLDLVSACVQTFNKWSRRLLTYRRLPDSEIKGDLNLRQREATLGSNANDLNSFRKRVSKSLDTPTFGHVNHDHQYFEGFKPSTASEGPTETAVVKAKGQQKSEKNFISDAFLAKKNELDKLKNRVVENNQELRDLESTLAQKGEERKAEIEMLRTDLGHERQAWMTAENE
;
A
#
# COMPACT_ATOMS: atom_id res chain seq x y z
N MET A 1 5.84 -23.91 21.69
CA MET A 1 5.70 -24.76 20.49
C MET A 1 6.16 -23.94 19.30
N ASP A 2 6.80 -24.56 18.31
CA ASP A 2 7.35 -23.84 17.16
C ASP A 2 6.37 -23.86 15.98
N PHE A 3 6.26 -22.74 15.28
CA PHE A 3 5.36 -22.55 14.14
C PHE A 3 6.10 -21.87 12.99
N ILE A 4 5.66 -22.14 11.77
CA ILE A 4 6.10 -21.42 10.56
C ILE A 4 5.00 -20.43 10.18
N ILE A 5 5.36 -19.16 10.01
CA ILE A 5 4.54 -18.18 9.31
C ILE A 5 5.03 -18.11 7.87
N ARG A 6 4.12 -18.27 6.91
CA ARG A 6 4.39 -18.07 5.49
C ARG A 6 3.90 -16.68 5.06
N PHE A 7 4.81 -15.74 4.88
CA PHE A 7 4.51 -14.38 4.44
C PHE A 7 4.30 -14.27 2.93
N VAL A 8 3.61 -13.22 2.48
CA VAL A 8 3.61 -12.80 1.07
C VAL A 8 4.86 -12.00 0.73
N GLN A 9 5.25 -11.98 -0.54
CA GLN A 9 6.47 -11.33 -1.03
C GLN A 9 6.21 -9.91 -1.53
N ILE A 10 5.64 -9.11 -0.63
CA ILE A 10 5.40 -7.68 -0.82
C ILE A 10 5.45 -7.03 0.57
N HIS A 11 5.88 -5.77 0.62
CA HIS A 11 5.89 -4.97 1.84
C HIS A 11 6.65 -5.67 2.99
N GLU A 12 7.85 -6.17 2.70
CA GLU A 12 8.70 -6.96 3.60
C GLU A 12 8.84 -6.32 4.98
N THR A 13 9.08 -5.01 4.99
CA THR A 13 9.28 -4.20 6.20
C THR A 13 8.03 -4.12 7.09
N PHE A 14 6.85 -4.49 6.59
CA PHE A 14 5.59 -4.51 7.36
C PHE A 14 5.34 -5.84 8.06
N ARG A 15 5.96 -6.94 7.60
CA ARG A 15 5.64 -8.30 8.06
C ARG A 15 5.82 -8.47 9.56
N LYS A 16 7.05 -8.28 10.07
CA LYS A 16 7.34 -8.42 11.50
C LYS A 16 6.58 -7.40 12.36
N PRO A 17 6.56 -6.10 12.03
CA PRO A 17 5.76 -5.13 12.78
C PRO A 17 4.26 -5.44 12.83
N GLU A 18 3.69 -5.99 11.75
CA GLU A 18 2.29 -6.46 11.77
C GLU A 18 2.13 -7.59 12.79
N ILE A 19 2.95 -8.64 12.72
CA ILE A 19 2.83 -9.78 13.65
C ILE A 19 3.01 -9.34 15.11
N GLU A 20 3.93 -8.44 15.41
CA GLU A 20 4.12 -7.88 16.75
C GLU A 20 2.89 -7.07 17.21
N ALA A 21 2.27 -6.30 16.31
CA ALA A 21 1.03 -5.59 16.61
C ALA A 21 -0.13 -6.57 16.88
N LEU A 22 -0.27 -7.61 16.07
CA LEU A 22 -1.27 -8.65 16.25
C LEU A 22 -1.09 -9.40 17.57
N ALA A 23 0.16 -9.68 17.95
CA ALA A 23 0.47 -10.32 19.22
C ALA A 23 -0.06 -9.52 20.42
N ILE A 24 0.08 -8.19 20.37
CA ILE A 24 -0.49 -7.28 21.38
C ILE A 24 -2.03 -7.35 21.38
N LEU A 25 -2.66 -7.34 20.21
CA LEU A 25 -4.11 -7.32 20.07
C LEU A 25 -4.79 -8.59 20.60
N VAL A 26 -4.19 -9.75 20.38
CA VAL A 26 -4.70 -11.03 20.88
C VAL A 26 -4.08 -11.43 22.23
N ASN A 27 -3.24 -10.57 22.81
CA ASN A 27 -2.55 -10.78 24.08
C ASN A 27 -1.77 -12.11 24.13
N VAL A 28 -0.93 -12.35 23.12
CA VAL A 28 -0.04 -13.52 23.07
C VAL A 28 1.41 -13.06 23.01
N ASN A 29 2.30 -13.80 23.68
CA ASN A 29 3.73 -13.59 23.53
C ASN A 29 4.25 -14.38 22.32
N VAL A 30 4.83 -13.69 21.35
CA VAL A 30 5.45 -14.29 20.17
C VAL A 30 6.96 -14.10 20.23
N GLU A 31 7.69 -15.21 20.18
CA GLU A 31 9.16 -15.19 20.08
C GLU A 31 9.57 -15.50 18.64
N PHE A 32 10.34 -14.64 18.00
CA PHE A 32 10.88 -14.93 16.66
C PHE A 32 12.17 -15.73 16.77
N LEU A 33 12.09 -17.04 16.53
CA LEU A 33 13.25 -17.93 16.47
C LEU A 33 14.04 -17.73 15.18
N PHE A 34 13.35 -17.40 14.10
CA PHE A 34 13.95 -17.03 12.81
C PHE A 34 13.07 -16.01 12.09
N TYR A 35 13.68 -14.94 11.59
CA TYR A 35 13.04 -13.98 10.70
C TYR A 35 14.08 -13.40 9.74
N SER A 36 13.69 -13.25 8.47
CA SER A 36 14.47 -12.58 7.45
C SER A 36 13.52 -11.92 6.46
N GLU A 37 13.78 -10.67 6.07
CA GLU A 37 12.99 -10.00 5.02
C GLU A 37 13.15 -10.70 3.66
N ASN A 38 14.31 -11.32 3.45
CA ASN A 38 14.66 -12.07 2.23
C ASN A 38 14.10 -13.49 2.20
N SER A 39 13.51 -13.96 3.30
CA SER A 39 12.81 -15.26 3.35
C SER A 39 11.31 -15.04 3.47
N PRO A 40 10.49 -15.84 2.77
CA PRO A 40 9.05 -15.88 3.02
C PRO A 40 8.68 -16.56 4.33
N TYR A 41 9.61 -17.23 4.97
CA TYR A 41 9.37 -18.06 6.14
C TYR A 41 9.90 -17.38 7.38
N SER A 42 9.11 -17.42 8.45
CA SER A 42 9.58 -17.09 9.78
C SER A 42 9.21 -18.22 10.73
N ILE A 43 10.12 -18.53 11.64
CA ILE A 43 9.87 -19.50 12.70
C ILE A 43 9.60 -18.73 13.97
N VAL A 44 8.46 -19.00 14.60
CA VAL A 44 8.05 -18.36 15.84
C VAL A 44 7.74 -19.39 16.92
N SER A 45 7.99 -19.06 18.18
CA SER A 45 7.52 -19.82 19.33
C SER A 45 6.30 -19.16 19.95
N LEU A 46 5.27 -19.96 20.18
CA LEU A 46 4.01 -19.58 20.84
C LEU A 46 3.61 -20.65 21.85
N ILE A 47 2.71 -20.32 22.76
CA ILE A 47 2.31 -21.23 23.84
C ILE A 47 1.56 -22.47 23.31
N ASP A 48 0.66 -22.31 22.33
CA ASP A 48 -0.15 -23.39 21.76
C ASP A 48 -0.70 -23.05 20.36
N GLU A 49 -1.46 -24.00 19.77
CA GLU A 49 -2.13 -23.80 18.47
C GLU A 49 -3.21 -22.72 18.48
N ALA A 50 -3.88 -22.50 19.62
CA ALA A 50 -4.95 -21.51 19.73
C ALA A 50 -4.37 -20.11 19.60
N ALA A 51 -3.25 -19.83 20.29
CA ALA A 51 -2.48 -18.60 20.16
C ALA A 51 -1.98 -18.39 18.72
N ALA A 52 -1.48 -19.44 18.05
CA ALA A 52 -1.06 -19.38 16.66
C ALA A 52 -2.20 -18.99 15.71
N ARG A 53 -3.37 -19.62 15.85
CA ARG A 53 -4.57 -19.29 15.06
C ARG A 53 -5.04 -17.86 15.33
N ALA A 54 -5.10 -17.47 16.60
CA ALA A 54 -5.50 -16.12 17.00
C ALA A 54 -4.58 -15.06 16.42
N LEU A 55 -3.25 -15.25 16.55
CA LEU A 55 -2.23 -14.33 16.05
C LEU A 55 -2.39 -14.03 14.55
N LEU A 56 -2.63 -15.06 13.72
CA LEU A 56 -2.69 -14.88 12.27
C LEU A 56 -4.08 -14.62 11.70
N SER A 57 -5.14 -14.82 12.50
CA SER A 57 -6.55 -14.72 12.10
C SER A 57 -6.88 -13.46 11.29
N ARG A 58 -6.19 -12.35 11.59
CA ARG A 58 -6.41 -11.03 10.97
C ARG A 58 -5.18 -10.44 10.27
N SER A 59 -4.14 -11.25 10.03
CA SER A 59 -2.95 -10.79 9.29
C SER A 59 -3.28 -10.50 7.83
N ILE A 60 -2.62 -9.49 7.27
CA ILE A 60 -2.68 -9.09 5.88
C ILE A 60 -1.37 -9.46 5.16
N SER A 61 -0.23 -9.45 5.84
CA SER A 61 1.08 -9.77 5.26
C SER A 61 1.38 -11.28 5.16
N SER A 62 0.50 -12.14 5.70
CA SER A 62 0.72 -13.58 5.75
C SER A 62 -0.25 -14.38 4.88
N LYS A 63 0.19 -15.53 4.38
CA LYS A 63 -0.67 -16.55 3.74
C LYS A 63 -1.27 -17.51 4.77
N GLY A 64 -0.52 -17.84 5.82
CA GLY A 64 -0.99 -18.73 6.88
C GLY A 64 0.10 -19.08 7.90
N ILE A 65 -0.32 -19.80 8.93
CA ILE A 65 0.55 -20.35 9.99
C ILE A 65 0.40 -21.87 10.08
N TYR A 66 1.53 -22.51 10.34
CA TYR A 66 1.70 -23.96 10.31
C TYR A 66 2.42 -24.39 11.59
N GLU A 67 2.02 -25.50 12.21
CA GLU A 67 2.84 -26.15 13.23
C GLU A 67 4.12 -26.68 12.59
N LEU A 68 5.29 -26.34 13.13
CA LEU A 68 6.57 -26.81 12.60
C LEU A 68 6.79 -28.28 12.96
N TRP A 69 6.70 -29.16 11.97
CA TRP A 69 6.93 -30.58 12.14
C TRP A 69 8.41 -30.96 11.97
N GLY A 70 9.14 -30.24 11.14
CA GLY A 70 10.59 -30.40 11.04
C GLY A 70 11.23 -29.44 10.05
N SER A 71 12.55 -29.32 10.15
CA SER A 71 13.39 -28.48 9.29
C SER A 71 14.68 -29.21 8.92
N GLY A 72 15.22 -28.96 7.73
CA GLY A 72 16.53 -29.49 7.33
C GLY A 72 17.10 -28.76 6.11
N LYS A 73 18.42 -28.86 5.90
CA LYS A 73 19.09 -28.36 4.69
C LYS A 73 19.00 -29.35 3.53
N ASP A 74 18.76 -30.61 3.84
CA ASP A 74 18.41 -31.65 2.89
C ASP A 74 17.22 -32.49 3.39
N TYR A 75 16.69 -33.37 2.54
CA TYR A 75 15.54 -34.21 2.91
C TYR A 75 15.87 -35.26 3.97
N ALA A 76 17.13 -35.69 4.08
CA ALA A 76 17.55 -36.64 5.10
C ALA A 76 17.50 -35.99 6.49
N GLU A 77 18.05 -34.78 6.62
CA GLU A 77 17.95 -33.95 7.82
C GLU A 77 16.50 -33.63 8.16
N LEU A 78 15.69 -33.22 7.17
CA LEU A 78 14.28 -32.91 7.37
C LEU A 78 13.52 -34.12 7.91
N HIS A 79 13.71 -35.31 7.31
CA HIS A 79 13.04 -36.52 7.79
C HIS A 79 13.49 -36.91 9.19
N ALA A 80 14.78 -36.82 9.51
CA ALA A 80 15.28 -37.08 10.85
C ALA A 80 14.65 -36.14 11.88
N ASP A 81 14.52 -34.85 11.55
CA ASP A 81 13.91 -33.86 12.43
C ASP A 81 12.40 -34.08 12.62
N VAL A 82 11.69 -34.42 11.55
CA VAL A 82 10.25 -34.77 11.60
C VAL A 82 10.01 -35.98 12.51
N ILE A 83 10.80 -37.05 12.37
CA ILE A 83 10.71 -38.22 13.24
C ILE A 83 10.96 -37.83 14.70
N ARG A 84 12.00 -37.03 14.94
CA ARG A 84 12.39 -36.60 16.29
C ARG A 84 11.31 -35.74 16.96
N ARG A 85 10.70 -34.81 16.24
CA ARG A 85 9.72 -33.84 16.77
C ARG A 85 8.33 -34.43 16.92
N THR A 86 7.82 -35.16 15.92
CA THR A 86 6.36 -35.40 15.81
C THR A 86 5.93 -36.87 15.82
N LYS A 87 6.87 -37.84 15.89
CA LYS A 87 6.52 -39.28 15.90
C LYS A 87 5.45 -39.67 16.92
N ARG A 88 5.43 -39.03 18.09
CA ARG A 88 4.44 -39.29 19.16
C ARG A 88 3.03 -38.81 18.80
N GLN A 89 2.90 -37.85 17.90
CA GLN A 89 1.64 -37.21 17.52
C GLN A 89 0.97 -37.91 16.33
N TRP A 90 1.71 -38.68 15.51
CA TRP A 90 1.16 -39.27 14.28
C TRP A 90 -0.07 -40.15 14.50
N GLN A 91 -0.15 -40.83 15.66
CA GLN A 91 -1.29 -41.66 16.01
C GLN A 91 -2.61 -40.86 16.06
N GLN A 92 -2.55 -39.57 16.40
CA GLN A 92 -3.71 -38.67 16.46
C GLN A 92 -4.29 -38.38 15.06
N TYR A 93 -3.45 -38.48 14.02
CA TYR A 93 -3.80 -38.15 12.64
C TYR A 93 -3.91 -39.40 11.75
N GLN A 94 -3.83 -40.60 12.33
CA GLN A 94 -3.70 -41.83 11.55
C GLN A 94 -4.88 -42.07 10.61
N SER A 95 -6.11 -41.74 11.02
CA SER A 95 -7.35 -42.00 10.27
C SER A 95 -7.98 -40.76 9.63
N CYS A 96 -7.49 -39.55 9.92
CA CYS A 96 -8.09 -38.33 9.40
C CYS A 96 -7.88 -38.20 7.89
N SER A 97 -8.81 -37.55 7.19
CA SER A 97 -8.54 -37.19 5.80
C SER A 97 -7.41 -36.19 5.72
N PHE A 98 -6.48 -36.39 4.78
CA PHE A 98 -5.31 -35.53 4.66
C PHE A 98 -4.98 -35.19 3.21
N ARG A 99 -4.15 -34.16 3.04
CA ARG A 99 -3.46 -33.85 1.78
C ARG A 99 -2.07 -33.32 2.04
N PHE A 100 -1.23 -33.43 1.03
CA PHE A 100 0.05 -32.75 0.97
C PHE A 100 -0.02 -31.59 -0.02
N GLU A 101 0.67 -30.51 0.30
CA GLU A 101 0.88 -29.34 -0.54
C GLU A 101 2.36 -29.04 -0.65
N PHE A 102 2.71 -28.31 -1.71
CA PHE A 102 4.06 -27.82 -1.96
C PHE A 102 4.06 -26.30 -2.07
N ASP A 103 4.99 -25.66 -1.38
CA ASP A 103 5.33 -24.24 -1.54
C ASP A 103 6.84 -24.14 -1.77
N SER A 104 7.22 -24.00 -3.04
CA SER A 104 8.62 -23.81 -3.46
C SER A 104 8.84 -22.33 -3.74
N PHE A 105 9.63 -21.67 -2.89
CA PHE A 105 9.99 -20.26 -3.06
C PHE A 105 11.28 -20.13 -3.88
N SER A 106 11.22 -19.32 -4.95
CA SER A 106 12.34 -19.12 -5.89
C SER A 106 12.81 -20.37 -6.63
N GLY A 107 11.99 -21.43 -6.61
CA GLY A 107 12.26 -22.68 -7.32
C GLY A 107 10.96 -23.30 -7.83
N SER A 108 11.09 -24.43 -8.53
CA SER A 108 9.94 -25.20 -8.98
C SER A 108 10.22 -26.70 -8.94
N ARG A 109 9.15 -27.49 -8.82
CA ARG A 109 9.18 -28.94 -8.87
C ARG A 109 8.11 -29.43 -9.83
N THR A 110 8.46 -30.42 -10.65
CA THR A 110 7.50 -31.14 -11.47
C THR A 110 6.60 -32.02 -10.60
N LEU A 111 5.40 -32.35 -11.08
CA LEU A 111 4.48 -33.22 -10.34
C LEU A 111 5.07 -34.59 -9.98
N PRO A 112 5.85 -35.28 -10.85
CA PRO A 112 6.54 -36.51 -10.47
C PRO A 112 7.53 -36.33 -9.31
N GLU A 113 8.29 -35.23 -9.29
CA GLU A 113 9.23 -34.93 -8.20
C GLU A 113 8.49 -34.66 -6.89
N GLN A 114 7.43 -33.84 -6.93
CA GLN A 114 6.58 -33.57 -5.76
C GLN A 114 6.00 -34.86 -5.19
N ARG A 115 5.51 -35.76 -6.06
CA ARG A 115 5.00 -37.07 -5.64
C ARG A 115 6.08 -37.91 -4.98
N ALA A 116 7.26 -38.02 -5.58
CA ALA A 116 8.36 -38.80 -5.02
C ALA A 116 8.77 -38.29 -3.62
N ILE A 117 8.78 -36.98 -3.43
CA ILE A 117 9.06 -36.37 -2.12
C ILE A 117 7.93 -36.64 -1.13
N ILE A 118 6.65 -36.50 -1.52
CA ILE A 118 5.53 -36.82 -0.63
C ILE A 118 5.59 -38.30 -0.19
N GLU A 119 5.90 -39.20 -1.12
CA GLU A 119 6.05 -40.63 -0.84
C GLU A 119 7.23 -40.95 0.09
N SER A 120 8.26 -40.09 0.15
CA SER A 120 9.38 -40.30 1.08
C SER A 120 8.95 -40.11 2.55
N PHE A 121 7.85 -39.41 2.82
CA PHE A 121 7.23 -39.29 4.15
C PHE A 121 6.36 -40.50 4.55
N LYS A 122 6.32 -41.58 3.76
CA LYS A 122 5.50 -42.78 4.04
C LYS A 122 5.69 -43.41 5.43
N TYR A 123 6.82 -43.15 6.09
CA TYR A 123 7.09 -43.63 7.44
C TYR A 123 6.13 -43.06 8.50
N MET A 124 5.42 -41.97 8.21
CA MET A 124 4.35 -41.45 9.07
C MET A 124 3.16 -42.41 9.20
N GLY A 125 2.97 -43.27 8.20
CA GLY A 125 2.01 -44.37 8.25
C GLY A 125 0.53 -43.96 8.29
N PHE A 126 0.18 -42.76 7.82
CA PHE A 126 -1.22 -42.31 7.74
C PHE A 126 -2.05 -43.24 6.84
N LYS A 127 -3.25 -43.59 7.32
CA LYS A 127 -4.19 -44.53 6.70
C LYS A 127 -5.52 -43.87 6.29
N GLY A 128 -5.74 -42.63 6.72
CA GLY A 128 -6.92 -41.87 6.34
C GLY A 128 -6.98 -41.57 4.83
N PRO A 129 -8.16 -41.18 4.32
CA PRO A 129 -8.35 -40.95 2.89
C PRO A 129 -7.66 -39.66 2.44
N ILE A 130 -7.04 -39.68 1.25
CA ILE A 130 -6.48 -38.47 0.63
C ILE A 130 -7.61 -37.66 0.02
N LYS A 131 -7.76 -36.40 0.44
CA LYS A 131 -8.78 -35.47 -0.10
C LYS A 131 -8.14 -34.19 -0.61
N MET A 132 -8.32 -33.88 -1.89
CA MET A 132 -7.76 -32.65 -2.47
C MET A 132 -8.48 -31.36 -2.02
N ARG A 133 -9.72 -31.47 -1.55
CA ARG A 133 -10.53 -30.38 -0.99
C ARG A 133 -11.06 -30.81 0.37
N ASP A 134 -11.16 -29.85 1.30
CA ASP A 134 -11.75 -30.05 2.64
C ASP A 134 -11.15 -31.25 3.40
N ALA A 135 -9.82 -31.43 3.29
CA ALA A 135 -9.09 -32.38 4.12
C ALA A 135 -9.07 -31.90 5.57
N GLN A 136 -9.17 -32.82 6.52
CA GLN A 136 -9.06 -32.50 7.95
C GLN A 136 -7.66 -32.00 8.30
N GLN A 137 -6.63 -32.53 7.64
CA GLN A 137 -5.25 -32.08 7.81
C GLN A 137 -4.61 -31.74 6.46
N THR A 138 -3.93 -30.60 6.41
CA THR A 138 -3.07 -30.23 5.29
C THR A 138 -1.64 -30.17 5.79
N PHE A 139 -0.77 -30.97 5.18
CA PHE A 139 0.67 -30.94 5.41
C PHE A 139 1.34 -30.23 4.25
N THR A 140 2.12 -29.21 4.52
CA THR A 140 2.79 -28.42 3.49
C THR A 140 4.29 -28.63 3.58
N ILE A 141 4.89 -29.03 2.47
CA ILE A 141 6.33 -29.09 2.30
C ILE A 141 6.76 -27.75 1.73
N PHE A 142 7.60 -27.06 2.50
CA PHE A 142 8.19 -25.79 2.11
C PHE A 142 9.60 -26.04 1.62
N GLU A 143 9.93 -25.46 0.47
CA GLU A 143 11.29 -25.40 -0.04
C GLU A 143 11.66 -23.93 -0.25
N GLU A 144 12.82 -23.51 0.25
CA GLU A 144 13.42 -22.22 -0.04
C GLU A 144 14.63 -22.44 -0.94
N TYR A 145 14.69 -21.73 -2.07
CA TYR A 145 15.83 -21.76 -2.99
C TYR A 145 16.55 -20.42 -2.94
N ASP A 146 17.87 -20.46 -3.12
CA ASP A 146 18.60 -19.26 -3.53
C ASP A 146 18.37 -19.01 -5.02
N TYR A 147 18.40 -17.73 -5.40
CA TYR A 147 18.15 -17.33 -6.77
C TYR A 147 19.15 -17.97 -7.73
N ASN A 148 18.65 -18.66 -8.77
CA ASN A 148 19.44 -19.39 -9.76
C ASN A 148 20.37 -20.50 -9.19
N VAL A 149 20.12 -20.99 -7.97
CA VAL A 149 20.87 -22.10 -7.40
C VAL A 149 20.06 -23.40 -7.52
N PRO A 150 20.62 -24.48 -8.08
CA PRO A 150 19.95 -25.77 -8.14
C PRO A 150 19.74 -26.37 -6.74
N GLY A 151 18.50 -26.78 -6.47
CA GLY A 151 18.14 -27.43 -5.21
C GLY A 151 17.80 -26.44 -4.09
N PRO A 152 16.94 -26.84 -3.15
CA PRO A 152 16.57 -25.99 -2.03
C PRO A 152 17.72 -25.85 -1.03
N LYS A 153 17.89 -24.66 -0.46
CA LYS A 153 18.85 -24.38 0.62
C LYS A 153 18.29 -24.75 2.00
N GLN A 154 16.97 -24.79 2.11
CA GLN A 154 16.27 -25.01 3.36
C GLN A 154 14.88 -25.59 3.07
N MET A 155 14.48 -26.58 3.84
CA MET A 155 13.16 -27.19 3.74
C MET A 155 12.50 -27.35 5.08
N TYR A 156 11.18 -27.38 5.04
CA TYR A 156 10.34 -27.58 6.20
C TYR A 156 9.15 -28.48 5.88
N LEU A 157 8.67 -29.16 6.91
CA LEU A 157 7.34 -29.74 6.92
C LEU A 157 6.50 -28.97 7.95
N GLY A 158 5.35 -28.47 7.53
CA GLY A 158 4.39 -27.80 8.40
C GLY A 158 3.01 -28.43 8.33
N ARG A 159 2.28 -28.47 9.45
CA ARG A 159 0.85 -28.82 9.46
C ARG A 159 0.02 -27.55 9.53
N PHE A 160 -0.82 -27.32 8.54
CA PHE A 160 -1.60 -26.09 8.43
C PHE A 160 -2.55 -25.93 9.62
N LEU A 161 -2.50 -24.75 10.25
CA LEU A 161 -3.40 -24.40 11.33
C LEU A 161 -4.45 -23.42 10.84
N GLY A 162 -4.05 -22.30 10.26
CA GLY A 162 -5.00 -21.25 9.90
C GLY A 162 -4.49 -20.32 8.83
N GLY A 163 -5.44 -19.79 8.06
CA GLY A 163 -5.21 -18.74 7.09
C GLY A 163 -5.20 -17.36 7.74
N SER A 164 -5.16 -16.35 6.88
CA SER A 164 -5.10 -14.94 7.24
C SER A 164 -6.33 -14.18 6.69
N SER A 165 -6.43 -12.88 6.99
CA SER A 165 -7.57 -12.05 6.56
C SER A 165 -7.31 -11.31 5.24
N ARG A 166 -6.48 -11.88 4.35
CA ARG A 166 -6.13 -11.25 3.06
C ARG A 166 -7.30 -11.08 2.10
N HIS A 167 -8.40 -11.82 2.29
CA HIS A 167 -9.62 -11.64 1.50
C HIS A 167 -10.16 -10.20 1.60
N ALA A 168 -9.98 -9.55 2.76
CA ALA A 168 -10.39 -8.16 2.99
C ALA A 168 -9.77 -7.16 2.00
N ILE A 169 -8.57 -7.45 1.45
CA ILE A 169 -7.94 -6.60 0.43
C ILE A 169 -8.84 -6.50 -0.81
N VAL A 170 -9.46 -7.62 -1.20
CA VAL A 170 -10.35 -7.69 -2.35
C VAL A 170 -11.69 -7.02 -2.02
N ASP A 171 -12.25 -7.29 -0.85
CA ASP A 171 -13.53 -6.73 -0.40
C ASP A 171 -13.51 -5.20 -0.41
N TYR A 172 -12.40 -4.60 0.00
CA TYR A 172 -12.24 -3.15 0.08
C TYR A 172 -11.57 -2.52 -1.13
N SER A 173 -11.38 -3.27 -2.23
CA SER A 173 -10.70 -2.80 -3.43
C SER A 173 -11.24 -1.46 -3.92
N LEU A 174 -10.34 -0.53 -4.27
CA LEU A 174 -10.72 0.77 -4.82
C LEU A 174 -11.45 0.65 -6.17
N LYS A 175 -11.29 -0.48 -6.90
CA LYS A 175 -11.95 -0.71 -8.19
C LYS A 175 -13.47 -0.81 -8.06
N THR A 176 -13.96 -1.26 -6.90
CA THR A 176 -15.39 -1.51 -6.65
C THR A 176 -15.99 -0.51 -5.66
N ARG A 177 -15.19 0.43 -5.13
CA ARG A 177 -15.64 1.39 -4.12
C ARG A 177 -16.49 2.50 -4.74
N ASP A 178 -17.62 2.81 -4.10
CA ASP A 178 -18.60 3.77 -4.60
C ASP A 178 -18.05 5.20 -4.67
N TYR A 179 -17.37 5.65 -3.62
CA TYR A 179 -16.76 6.97 -3.52
C TYR A 179 -15.24 6.86 -3.41
N ILE A 180 -14.54 7.30 -4.46
CA ILE A 180 -13.08 7.37 -4.53
C ILE A 180 -12.62 8.72 -5.06
N ASN A 181 -11.36 9.05 -4.76
CA ASN A 181 -10.63 10.16 -5.32
C ASN A 181 -9.17 9.78 -5.57
N THR A 182 -8.41 10.59 -6.30
CA THR A 182 -7.03 10.32 -6.74
C THR A 182 -6.02 10.15 -5.60
N THR A 183 -6.38 10.56 -4.39
CA THR A 183 -5.58 10.47 -3.16
C THR A 183 -6.04 9.33 -2.22
N SER A 184 -6.96 8.47 -2.67
CA SER A 184 -7.44 7.35 -1.84
C SER A 184 -6.33 6.33 -1.59
N MET A 185 -6.05 6.02 -0.32
CA MET A 185 -5.09 4.98 0.05
C MET A 185 -5.57 3.59 -0.43
N ASP A 186 -4.64 2.76 -0.90
CA ASP A 186 -4.94 1.37 -1.27
C ASP A 186 -5.36 0.53 -0.05
N SER A 187 -6.11 -0.54 -0.32
CA SER A 187 -6.79 -1.32 0.71
C SER A 187 -5.83 -2.18 1.53
N GLU A 188 -4.77 -2.71 0.92
CA GLU A 188 -3.79 -3.56 1.61
C GLU A 188 -3.01 -2.76 2.65
N LEU A 189 -2.50 -1.59 2.27
CA LEU A 189 -1.78 -0.70 3.17
C LEU A 189 -2.70 -0.04 4.20
N ALA A 190 -3.95 0.25 3.85
CA ALA A 190 -4.92 0.75 4.83
C ALA A 190 -5.19 -0.29 5.92
N LEU A 191 -5.38 -1.57 5.57
CA LEU A 191 -5.58 -2.65 6.52
C LEU A 191 -4.31 -2.93 7.35
N LEU A 192 -3.13 -2.94 6.73
CA LEU A 192 -1.86 -3.03 7.45
C LEU A 192 -1.70 -1.88 8.45
N THR A 193 -1.98 -0.64 8.02
CA THR A 193 -1.95 0.54 8.90
C THR A 193 -2.87 0.34 10.09
N ALA A 194 -4.13 -0.07 9.87
CA ALA A 194 -5.08 -0.31 10.94
C ALA A 194 -4.61 -1.39 11.95
N ASN A 195 -3.96 -2.45 11.48
CA ASN A 195 -3.32 -3.46 12.34
C ASN A 195 -2.19 -2.85 13.17
N LEU A 196 -1.27 -2.11 12.53
CA LEU A 196 -0.13 -1.48 13.20
C LEU A 196 -0.56 -0.43 14.24
N THR A 197 -1.68 0.27 14.02
CA THR A 197 -2.28 1.22 14.97
C THR A 197 -3.13 0.54 16.05
N LEU A 198 -3.26 -0.79 16.03
CA LEU A 198 -4.04 -1.60 16.98
C LEU A 198 -5.55 -1.33 16.96
N ALA A 199 -6.15 -1.17 15.77
CA ALA A 199 -7.60 -1.11 15.60
C ALA A 199 -8.28 -2.38 16.13
N ALA A 200 -9.34 -2.22 16.92
CA ALA A 200 -10.05 -3.30 17.59
C ALA A 200 -11.47 -2.85 17.98
N PRO A 201 -12.37 -3.78 18.34
CA PRO A 201 -13.65 -3.42 18.98
C PRO A 201 -13.49 -2.51 20.19
N ASP A 202 -14.52 -1.72 20.48
CA ASP A 202 -14.59 -0.78 21.61
C ASP A 202 -13.56 0.36 21.61
N LYS A 203 -12.82 0.52 20.51
CA LYS A 203 -11.85 1.60 20.30
C LYS A 203 -12.39 2.71 19.41
N ILE A 204 -11.94 3.95 19.67
CA ILE A 204 -12.26 5.13 18.87
C ILE A 204 -11.03 5.61 18.09
N PHE A 205 -11.20 5.73 16.78
CA PHE A 205 -10.15 6.07 15.83
C PHE A 205 -10.47 7.37 15.09
N TYR A 206 -9.43 8.15 14.82
CA TYR A 206 -9.53 9.43 14.12
C TYR A 206 -8.53 9.54 12.97
N ASP A 207 -9.02 10.03 11.83
CA ASP A 207 -8.19 10.41 10.69
C ASP A 207 -8.29 11.92 10.41
N PRO A 208 -7.26 12.73 10.70
CA PRO A 208 -7.29 14.17 10.45
C PRO A 208 -7.10 14.56 8.98
N PHE A 209 -6.85 13.58 8.08
CA PHE A 209 -6.66 13.77 6.64
C PHE A 209 -7.51 12.76 5.86
N VAL A 210 -8.79 12.66 6.22
CA VAL A 210 -9.63 11.50 5.92
C VAL A 210 -9.82 11.21 4.42
N GLY A 211 -9.76 12.23 3.56
CA GLY A 211 -10.00 12.07 2.14
C GLY A 211 -11.32 11.34 1.87
N THR A 212 -11.24 10.17 1.24
CA THR A 212 -12.40 9.31 0.93
C THR A 212 -12.68 8.21 1.96
N GLY A 213 -11.93 8.18 3.06
CA GLY A 213 -12.18 7.30 4.21
C GLY A 213 -11.49 5.94 4.17
N SER A 214 -10.41 5.75 3.39
CA SER A 214 -9.70 4.46 3.33
C SER A 214 -9.27 3.92 4.71
N PHE A 215 -8.65 4.75 5.56
CA PHE A 215 -8.23 4.29 6.89
C PHE A 215 -9.39 4.06 7.85
N PRO A 216 -10.40 4.96 7.97
CA PRO A 216 -11.60 4.68 8.75
C PRO A 216 -12.30 3.37 8.35
N ILE A 217 -12.42 3.06 7.05
CA ILE A 217 -13.00 1.81 6.58
C ILE A 217 -12.18 0.61 7.07
N ALA A 218 -10.86 0.67 6.91
CA ALA A 218 -9.96 -0.40 7.36
C ALA A 218 -9.95 -0.61 8.89
N CYS A 219 -9.97 0.47 9.66
CA CYS A 219 -10.07 0.38 11.13
C CYS A 219 -11.43 -0.19 11.56
N SER A 220 -12.51 0.20 10.86
CA SER A 220 -13.86 -0.28 11.13
C SER A 220 -14.07 -1.73 10.76
N HIS A 221 -13.40 -2.23 9.71
CA HIS A 221 -13.33 -3.67 9.42
C HIS A 221 -12.87 -4.46 10.65
N PHE A 222 -11.85 -3.98 11.35
CA PHE A 222 -11.31 -4.61 12.55
C PHE A 222 -12.03 -4.29 13.87
N GLY A 223 -13.17 -3.59 13.84
CA GLY A 223 -13.98 -3.36 15.06
C GLY A 223 -14.06 -1.93 15.54
N ALA A 224 -13.15 -1.06 15.12
CA ALA A 224 -13.06 0.28 15.69
C ALA A 224 -14.23 1.16 15.23
N ARG A 225 -14.67 2.07 16.11
CA ARG A 225 -15.53 3.18 15.72
C ARG A 225 -14.67 4.31 15.20
N THR A 226 -15.02 4.87 14.05
CA THR A 226 -14.14 5.78 13.33
C THR A 226 -14.81 7.08 12.98
N MET A 227 -14.04 8.16 13.06
CA MET A 227 -14.37 9.45 12.51
C MET A 227 -13.18 10.00 11.74
N GLY A 228 -13.42 11.00 10.91
CA GLY A 228 -12.34 11.70 10.25
C GLY A 228 -12.69 13.11 9.89
N SER A 229 -11.67 13.88 9.55
CA SER A 229 -11.85 15.23 9.05
C SER A 229 -10.95 15.53 7.87
N ASP A 230 -11.36 16.53 7.10
CA ASP A 230 -10.54 17.09 6.04
C ASP A 230 -10.71 18.62 6.02
N ILE A 231 -9.64 19.34 5.70
CA ILE A 231 -9.71 20.79 5.51
C ILE A 231 -10.42 21.12 4.19
N ASP A 232 -10.40 20.23 3.22
CA ASP A 232 -11.22 20.30 2.02
C ASP A 232 -12.55 19.57 2.23
N GLY A 233 -13.57 20.34 2.62
CA GLY A 233 -14.91 19.79 2.81
C GLY A 233 -15.55 19.12 1.59
N ARG A 234 -14.96 19.23 0.38
CA ARG A 234 -15.40 18.43 -0.78
C ARG A 234 -15.10 16.95 -0.60
N MET A 235 -14.02 16.60 0.10
CA MET A 235 -13.66 15.21 0.40
C MET A 235 -14.69 14.56 1.33
N VAL A 236 -15.10 15.30 2.36
CA VAL A 236 -16.08 14.83 3.33
C VAL A 236 -17.50 14.79 2.75
N ARG A 237 -17.94 15.86 2.07
CA ARG A 237 -19.30 15.95 1.49
C ARG A 237 -19.52 15.05 0.29
N GLY A 238 -18.45 14.58 -0.34
CA GLY A 238 -18.53 13.73 -1.51
C GLY A 238 -19.02 14.45 -2.78
N LYS A 239 -19.35 13.65 -3.79
CA LYS A 239 -19.79 14.11 -5.12
C LYS A 239 -20.86 13.17 -5.68
N ASN A 240 -21.81 13.69 -6.45
CA ASN A 240 -22.85 12.92 -7.14
C ASN A 240 -23.65 11.99 -6.20
N GLY A 241 -23.97 12.47 -4.98
CA GLY A 241 -24.70 11.69 -3.99
C GLY A 241 -23.91 10.55 -3.34
N ARG A 242 -22.61 10.47 -3.58
CA ARG A 242 -21.71 9.50 -2.95
C ARG A 242 -20.68 10.22 -2.10
N ASP A 243 -20.45 9.69 -0.90
CA ASP A 243 -19.58 10.25 0.13
C ASP A 243 -18.95 9.12 0.97
N ILE A 244 -18.21 9.50 2.02
CA ILE A 244 -17.61 8.54 2.96
C ILE A 244 -18.69 7.64 3.57
N ARG A 245 -19.81 8.20 4.02
CA ARG A 245 -20.93 7.44 4.61
C ARG A 245 -21.48 6.37 3.66
N THR A 246 -21.49 6.65 2.36
CA THR A 246 -21.92 5.73 1.32
C THR A 246 -20.96 4.54 1.21
N ASN A 247 -19.65 4.76 1.26
CA ASN A 247 -18.67 3.67 1.36
C ASN A 247 -18.91 2.79 2.61
N PHE A 248 -19.14 3.40 3.77
CA PHE A 248 -19.46 2.66 4.99
C PHE A 248 -20.73 1.81 4.86
N ARG A 249 -21.76 2.36 4.21
CA ARG A 249 -22.99 1.61 3.91
C ARG A 249 -22.75 0.46 2.95
N GLN A 250 -21.98 0.69 1.88
CA GLN A 250 -21.62 -0.33 0.89
C GLN A 250 -20.99 -1.56 1.56
N TYR A 251 -20.10 -1.34 2.53
CA TYR A 251 -19.38 -2.40 3.21
C TYR A 251 -20.07 -2.93 4.48
N GLY A 252 -21.28 -2.46 4.80
CA GLY A 252 -22.00 -2.90 6.01
C GLY A 252 -21.34 -2.47 7.32
N LEU A 253 -20.63 -1.34 7.32
CA LEU A 253 -19.86 -0.82 8.47
C LEU A 253 -20.50 0.42 9.11
N LEU A 254 -21.71 0.79 8.71
CA LEU A 254 -22.32 2.07 9.07
C LEU A 254 -22.53 2.24 10.59
N ASP A 255 -22.69 1.15 11.33
CA ASP A 255 -22.77 1.12 12.81
C ASP A 255 -21.47 1.57 13.50
N ARG A 256 -20.35 1.54 12.77
CA ARG A 256 -19.01 1.93 13.26
C ARG A 256 -18.57 3.30 12.76
N TYR A 257 -19.34 3.92 11.86
CA TYR A 257 -19.08 5.28 11.39
C TYR A 257 -19.63 6.29 12.38
N LEU A 258 -18.76 7.05 13.03
CA LEU A 258 -19.15 8.13 13.92
C LEU A 258 -19.55 9.36 13.12
N ASP A 259 -18.61 9.98 12.41
CA ASP A 259 -18.91 11.07 11.47
C ASP A 259 -17.69 11.46 10.61
N GLY A 260 -17.94 12.32 9.61
CA GLY A 260 -16.95 13.06 8.85
C GLY A 260 -17.21 14.56 8.96
N PHE A 261 -16.21 15.36 9.34
CA PHE A 261 -16.38 16.80 9.51
C PHE A 261 -15.25 17.62 8.89
N ILE A 262 -15.50 18.91 8.68
CA ILE A 262 -14.50 19.82 8.09
C ILE A 262 -13.65 20.36 9.21
N SER A 263 -12.33 20.15 9.13
CA SER A 263 -11.41 20.63 10.15
C SER A 263 -10.05 20.92 9.56
N ASP A 264 -9.39 21.93 10.12
CA ASP A 264 -7.95 22.07 10.07
C ASP A 264 -7.36 21.41 11.31
N LEU A 265 -6.34 20.57 11.15
CA LEU A 265 -5.67 19.91 12.28
C LEU A 265 -5.12 20.93 13.29
N THR A 266 -4.59 22.05 12.80
CA THR A 266 -4.00 23.13 13.64
C THR A 266 -5.06 23.90 14.43
N HIS A 267 -6.34 23.76 14.05
CA HIS A 267 -7.50 24.38 14.69
C HIS A 267 -8.63 23.36 14.88
N SER A 268 -8.30 22.18 15.40
CA SER A 268 -9.27 21.10 15.57
C SER A 268 -10.40 21.47 16.55
N PRO A 269 -11.68 21.22 16.20
CA PRO A 269 -12.81 21.44 17.11
C PRO A 269 -12.95 20.33 18.14
N LEU A 270 -12.15 19.26 18.04
CA LEU A 270 -12.20 18.16 18.98
C LEU A 270 -11.75 18.61 20.36
N ARG A 271 -12.54 18.25 21.37
CA ARG A 271 -12.20 18.53 22.76
C ARG A 271 -10.88 17.86 23.10
N ARG A 272 -9.88 18.67 23.47
CA ARG A 272 -8.60 18.17 23.96
C ARG A 272 -8.82 17.27 25.17
N GLY A 273 -8.25 16.07 25.10
CA GLY A 273 -8.32 15.07 26.14
C GLY A 273 -7.85 13.72 25.60
N ARG A 274 -7.37 12.86 26.50
CA ARG A 274 -6.85 11.54 26.14
C ARG A 274 -7.99 10.54 26.02
N TRP A 275 -8.65 10.49 24.86
CA TRP A 275 -9.81 9.63 24.63
C TRP A 275 -9.78 8.92 23.27
N LEU A 276 -8.79 9.19 22.41
CA LEU A 276 -8.58 8.43 21.18
C LEU A 276 -7.68 7.22 21.45
N ASP A 277 -8.08 6.07 20.95
CA ASP A 277 -7.26 4.84 21.00
C ASP A 277 -6.24 4.79 19.85
N GLY A 278 -6.61 5.40 18.72
CA GLY A 278 -5.77 5.41 17.52
C GLY A 278 -5.96 6.66 16.67
N ILE A 279 -4.87 7.12 16.09
CA ILE A 279 -4.85 8.15 15.04
C ILE A 279 -4.14 7.56 13.83
N VAL A 280 -4.74 7.73 12.66
CA VAL A 280 -4.20 7.27 11.37
C VAL A 280 -4.20 8.44 10.41
N GLY A 281 -3.25 8.52 9.48
CA GLY A 281 -3.30 9.59 8.48
C GLY A 281 -2.26 9.50 7.39
N ASP A 282 -2.59 10.11 6.25
CA ASP A 282 -1.69 10.33 5.12
C ASP A 282 -1.70 11.82 4.75
N PRO A 283 -0.94 12.67 5.49
CA PRO A 283 -0.92 14.12 5.25
C PRO A 283 -0.42 14.44 3.83
N PRO A 284 -0.88 15.52 3.19
CA PRO A 284 -0.45 15.83 1.83
C PRO A 284 1.02 16.26 1.79
N TYR A 285 1.83 15.53 1.02
CA TYR A 285 3.29 15.71 0.95
C TYR A 285 3.75 16.98 0.21
N GLY A 286 2.83 17.72 -0.41
CA GLY A 286 3.17 18.93 -1.17
C GLY A 286 3.52 18.69 -2.65
N ILE A 287 3.45 17.46 -3.16
CA ILE A 287 3.74 17.13 -4.57
C ILE A 287 2.56 17.49 -5.48
N ARG A 288 1.44 16.78 -5.32
CA ARG A 288 0.22 16.97 -6.13
C ARG A 288 -0.67 18.06 -5.54
N GLU A 289 -0.77 18.07 -4.22
CA GLU A 289 -1.56 19.03 -3.47
C GLU A 289 -0.66 19.75 -2.46
N GLY A 290 -0.69 21.08 -2.49
CA GLY A 290 0.04 21.90 -1.53
C GLY A 290 -0.64 21.80 -0.17
N LEU A 291 0.14 21.49 0.86
CA LEU A 291 -0.30 21.50 2.24
C LEU A 291 -0.77 22.92 2.64
N LYS A 292 -1.92 22.99 3.30
CA LYS A 292 -2.58 24.24 3.67
C LYS A 292 -3.19 24.16 5.06
N VAL A 293 -3.22 25.31 5.72
CA VAL A 293 -3.96 25.55 6.96
C VAL A 293 -4.87 26.77 6.78
N LEU A 294 -5.82 26.96 7.68
CA LEU A 294 -6.66 28.15 7.75
C LEU A 294 -5.79 29.39 7.93
N GLY A 295 -6.17 30.44 7.23
CA GLY A 295 -5.48 31.72 7.29
C GLY A 295 -5.43 32.40 5.94
N THR A 296 -5.24 33.71 6.00
CA THR A 296 -5.02 34.54 4.83
C THR A 296 -3.57 34.43 4.38
N LYS A 297 -3.33 34.50 3.07
CA LYS A 297 -1.98 34.37 2.49
C LYS A 297 -1.03 35.50 2.91
N ASP A 298 -1.57 36.68 3.12
CA ASP A 298 -0.86 37.90 3.55
C ASP A 298 -0.71 37.97 5.07
N GLY A 299 -1.26 37.00 5.83
CA GLY A 299 -1.24 37.01 7.28
C GLY A 299 -2.11 38.10 7.91
N SER A 300 -2.85 38.88 7.11
CA SER A 300 -3.75 39.90 7.64
C SER A 300 -4.97 39.20 8.23
N GLY A 301 -5.15 39.31 9.55
CA GLY A 301 -6.37 38.87 10.22
C GLY A 301 -7.53 39.77 9.77
N LYS A 302 -8.11 39.48 8.61
CA LYS A 302 -9.30 40.21 8.16
C LYS A 302 -10.42 39.89 9.14
N GLY A 303 -10.93 40.92 9.80
CA GLY A 303 -12.09 40.80 10.67
C GLY A 303 -13.26 40.13 9.94
N VAL A 304 -14.23 39.64 10.72
CA VAL A 304 -15.42 39.01 10.16
C VAL A 304 -16.07 39.96 9.14
N VAL A 305 -16.13 39.53 7.88
CA VAL A 305 -16.83 40.29 6.84
C VAL A 305 -18.32 40.14 7.11
N PHE A 306 -19.06 41.23 7.21
CA PHE A 306 -20.51 41.20 7.37
C PHE A 306 -21.18 41.53 6.03
N ILE A 307 -22.18 40.74 5.64
CA ILE A 307 -23.02 40.97 4.46
C ILE A 307 -24.45 41.11 5.00
N ASN A 308 -25.08 42.28 4.78
CA ASN A 308 -26.42 42.60 5.28
C ASN A 308 -26.61 42.42 6.81
N GLY A 309 -25.57 42.72 7.60
CA GLY A 309 -25.62 42.61 9.07
C GLY A 309 -25.39 41.19 9.62
N GLU A 310 -25.31 40.18 8.76
CA GLU A 310 -24.93 38.82 9.12
C GLU A 310 -23.46 38.57 8.78
N ALA A 311 -22.76 37.81 9.61
CA ALA A 311 -21.40 37.40 9.30
C ALA A 311 -21.37 36.57 8.02
N SER A 312 -20.48 36.88 7.07
CA SER A 312 -20.42 36.25 5.75
C SER A 312 -20.18 34.74 5.81
N HIS A 313 -19.58 34.24 6.90
CA HIS A 313 -19.39 32.81 7.15
C HIS A 313 -20.65 32.10 7.67
N LEU A 314 -21.64 32.86 8.15
CA LEU A 314 -22.96 32.38 8.53
C LEU A 314 -23.98 32.54 7.40
N TYR A 315 -23.70 33.43 6.45
CA TYR A 315 -24.54 33.69 5.29
C TYR A 315 -24.78 32.40 4.48
N GLY A 316 -26.04 31.94 4.42
CA GLY A 316 -26.44 30.68 3.76
C GLY A 316 -26.24 29.40 4.59
N SER A 317 -25.88 29.53 5.87
CA SER A 317 -25.75 28.41 6.82
C SER A 317 -27.02 28.12 7.62
N SER A 318 -28.17 28.71 7.25
CA SER A 318 -29.49 28.34 7.74
C SER A 318 -29.75 26.86 7.46
N PHE A 319 -29.27 26.03 8.38
CA PHE A 319 -29.53 24.61 8.44
C PHE A 319 -31.02 24.49 8.73
N SER A 320 -31.85 24.36 7.70
CA SER A 320 -33.23 23.95 7.93
C SER A 320 -33.14 22.56 8.52
N ALA A 321 -33.56 22.42 9.78
CA ALA A 321 -33.59 21.14 10.50
C ALA A 321 -34.51 20.07 9.85
N PHE A 322 -35.01 20.34 8.63
CA PHE A 322 -36.04 19.59 7.92
C PHE A 322 -35.76 19.39 6.43
N GLY A 323 -34.50 19.43 5.98
CA GLY A 323 -34.10 18.81 4.70
C GLY A 323 -34.81 19.34 3.44
N ILE A 324 -35.30 20.58 3.43
CA ILE A 324 -35.77 21.21 2.18
C ILE A 324 -34.58 21.93 1.56
N ALA A 325 -34.23 21.49 0.34
CA ALA A 325 -33.20 22.08 -0.49
C ALA A 325 -33.52 23.55 -0.76
N ASP A 326 -32.74 24.45 -0.17
CA ASP A 326 -32.79 25.86 -0.57
C ASP A 326 -32.25 25.96 -2.00
N GLY A 327 -33.10 26.48 -2.88
CA GLY A 327 -32.87 26.54 -4.31
C GLY A 327 -31.65 27.40 -4.66
N GLY A 328 -30.55 26.76 -5.03
CA GLY A 328 -29.65 27.27 -6.06
C GLY A 328 -28.79 28.50 -5.78
N ARG A 329 -28.55 28.93 -4.52
CA ARG A 329 -27.52 29.97 -4.26
C ARG A 329 -26.11 29.39 -4.18
N GLN A 330 -25.25 29.86 -5.08
CA GLN A 330 -23.90 29.34 -5.38
C GLN A 330 -22.78 29.80 -4.44
N ASP A 331 -23.00 30.76 -3.55
CA ASP A 331 -21.91 31.36 -2.75
C ASP A 331 -21.87 30.81 -1.32
N LYS A 332 -21.48 29.54 -1.17
CA LYS A 332 -21.12 28.98 0.14
C LYS A 332 -19.77 29.56 0.57
N TYR A 333 -19.71 30.15 1.77
CA TYR A 333 -18.45 30.66 2.34
C TYR A 333 -17.38 29.56 2.37
N ILE A 334 -16.22 29.84 1.76
CA ILE A 334 -15.05 28.97 1.78
C ILE A 334 -13.99 29.64 2.66
N PRO A 335 -13.63 29.05 3.81
CA PRO A 335 -12.60 29.62 4.68
C PRO A 335 -11.28 29.83 3.92
N PRO A 336 -10.62 30.99 4.08
CA PRO A 336 -9.34 31.25 3.43
C PRO A 336 -8.28 30.29 3.96
N LYS A 337 -7.37 29.89 3.06
CA LYS A 337 -6.30 28.94 3.34
C LYS A 337 -4.95 29.52 2.92
N LYS A 338 -3.93 29.30 3.72
CA LYS A 338 -2.54 29.67 3.44
C LYS A 338 -1.66 28.42 3.28
N PRO A 339 -0.59 28.48 2.47
CA PRO A 339 0.41 27.42 2.41
C PRO A 339 1.01 27.13 3.80
N TYR A 340 1.41 25.88 4.03
CA TYR A 340 2.02 25.45 5.28
C TYR A 340 3.17 24.46 5.05
N SER A 341 4.17 24.47 5.93
CA SER A 341 5.31 23.55 5.86
C SER A 341 4.88 22.13 6.21
N PHE A 342 5.38 21.15 5.46
CA PHE A 342 5.12 19.73 5.72
C PHE A 342 5.76 19.29 7.03
N GLU A 343 6.99 19.73 7.28
CA GLU A 343 7.72 19.45 8.51
C GLU A 343 6.98 19.99 9.74
N VAL A 344 6.47 21.23 9.68
CA VAL A 344 5.68 21.81 10.78
C VAL A 344 4.35 21.09 10.97
N MET A 345 3.69 20.64 9.90
CA MET A 345 2.47 19.83 10.01
C MET A 345 2.71 18.47 10.68
N LEU A 346 3.88 17.86 10.44
CA LEU A 346 4.24 16.63 11.15
C LEU A 346 4.41 16.91 12.65
N GLU A 347 5.05 18.02 13.02
CA GLU A 347 5.16 18.43 14.43
C GLU A 347 3.77 18.69 15.05
N ASP A 348 2.89 19.41 14.35
CA ASP A 348 1.49 19.64 14.77
C ASP A 348 0.73 18.33 14.99
N LEU A 349 0.92 17.35 14.11
CA LEU A 349 0.29 16.04 14.23
C LEU A 349 0.83 15.24 15.42
N LEU A 350 2.13 15.30 15.70
CA LEU A 350 2.72 14.67 16.88
C LEU A 350 2.23 15.33 18.17
N ASP A 351 2.20 16.67 18.23
CA ASP A 351 1.65 17.43 19.36
C ASP A 351 0.19 17.04 19.59
N PHE A 352 -0.64 17.10 18.54
CA PHE A 352 -2.05 16.70 18.59
C PHE A 352 -2.20 15.28 19.13
N SER A 353 -1.42 14.34 18.61
CA SER A 353 -1.46 12.93 19.02
C SER A 353 -1.06 12.74 20.49
N ALA A 354 -0.05 13.47 20.97
CA ALA A 354 0.36 13.43 22.36
C ALA A 354 -0.71 13.92 23.33
N PHE A 355 -1.55 14.88 22.92
CA PHE A 355 -2.68 15.38 23.72
C PHE A 355 -3.92 14.51 23.66
N MET A 356 -4.15 13.82 22.53
CA MET A 356 -5.42 13.17 22.24
C MET A 356 -5.42 11.66 22.47
N LEU A 357 -4.26 11.00 22.29
CA LEU A 357 -4.16 9.55 22.49
C LEU A 357 -4.21 9.18 23.98
N VAL A 358 -4.91 8.09 24.28
CA VAL A 358 -4.80 7.38 25.55
C VAL A 358 -3.39 6.80 25.72
N ASN A 359 -3.00 6.49 26.96
CA ASN A 359 -1.73 5.82 27.21
C ASN A 359 -1.71 4.46 26.48
N GLY A 360 -0.63 4.19 25.76
CA GLY A 360 -0.50 2.99 24.91
C GLY A 360 -1.22 3.07 23.56
N GLY A 361 -2.07 4.09 23.35
CA GLY A 361 -2.70 4.38 22.05
C GLY A 361 -1.64 4.69 21.00
N ARG A 362 -1.97 4.46 19.72
CA ARG A 362 -1.00 4.59 18.62
C ARG A 362 -1.37 5.65 17.60
N LEU A 363 -0.35 6.32 17.09
CA LEU A 363 -0.42 7.13 15.88
C LEU A 363 0.27 6.35 14.76
N SER A 364 -0.37 6.16 13.61
CA SER A 364 0.31 5.72 12.38
C SER A 364 0.17 6.78 11.29
N LEU A 365 1.29 7.33 10.84
CA LEU A 365 1.32 8.39 9.84
C LEU A 365 2.21 8.02 8.66
N TRP A 366 1.74 8.31 7.45
CA TRP A 366 2.53 8.16 6.24
C TRP A 366 3.34 9.42 5.95
N MET A 367 4.60 9.25 5.56
CA MET A 367 5.47 10.36 5.14
C MET A 367 6.39 9.96 3.98
N PRO A 368 6.74 10.89 3.08
CA PRO A 368 7.72 10.63 2.04
C PRO A 368 9.10 10.43 2.67
N THR A 369 9.90 9.56 2.07
CA THR A 369 11.23 9.19 2.59
C THR A 369 12.35 9.85 1.81
N ALA A 370 12.34 9.68 0.48
CA ALA A 370 13.34 10.21 -0.44
C ALA A 370 12.73 10.33 -1.84
N ASN A 371 13.22 11.31 -2.61
CA ASN A 371 13.00 11.48 -4.04
C ASN A 371 14.15 10.84 -4.85
N ASP A 372 14.15 10.98 -6.18
CA ASP A 372 15.21 10.54 -7.11
C ASP A 372 16.65 11.05 -6.78
N GLU A 373 16.83 11.86 -5.73
CA GLU A 373 18.10 12.48 -5.32
C GLU A 373 18.58 12.03 -3.91
N ASP A 374 18.02 10.96 -3.35
CA ASP A 374 18.42 10.35 -2.05
C ASP A 374 18.33 11.29 -0.81
N VAL A 375 17.54 12.36 -0.86
CA VAL A 375 17.36 13.28 0.29
C VAL A 375 16.42 12.66 1.32
N VAL A 376 16.98 12.20 2.44
CA VAL A 376 16.23 11.56 3.54
C VAL A 376 15.61 12.59 4.48
N LEU A 377 14.28 12.64 4.57
CA LEU A 377 13.60 13.37 5.65
C LEU A 377 13.81 12.64 6.99
N GLY A 378 14.22 13.38 8.02
CA GLY A 378 14.38 12.86 9.36
C GLY A 378 13.07 12.36 9.94
N ILE A 379 13.13 11.30 10.75
CA ILE A 379 11.97 10.81 11.49
C ILE A 379 11.64 11.83 12.60
N PRO A 380 10.43 12.41 12.62
CA PRO A 380 10.08 13.40 13.63
C PRO A 380 9.94 12.72 15.01
N ALA A 381 10.44 13.38 16.05
CA ALA A 381 10.42 12.86 17.42
C ALA A 381 9.63 13.79 18.34
N HIS A 382 8.96 13.21 19.34
CA HIS A 382 8.20 13.96 20.33
C HIS A 382 8.35 13.30 21.72
N PRO A 383 8.58 14.05 22.83
CA PRO A 383 8.89 13.47 24.14
C PRO A 383 7.85 12.49 24.70
N CYS A 384 6.58 12.69 24.35
CA CYS A 384 5.46 11.82 24.79
C CYS A 384 5.21 10.61 23.88
N LEU A 385 5.91 10.50 22.74
CA LEU A 385 5.64 9.50 21.72
C LEU A 385 6.89 8.68 21.44
N ASP A 386 6.74 7.37 21.53
CA ASP A 386 7.81 6.41 21.27
C ASP A 386 7.60 5.76 19.90
N LEU A 387 8.62 5.77 19.04
CA LEU A 387 8.53 5.17 17.71
C LEU A 387 8.60 3.65 17.84
N VAL A 388 7.52 2.95 17.48
CA VAL A 388 7.45 1.49 17.58
C VAL A 388 7.76 0.79 16.26
N SER A 389 7.52 1.44 15.12
CA SER A 389 7.90 0.89 13.82
C SER A 389 8.04 1.96 12.74
N ALA A 390 8.87 1.67 11.75
CA ALA A 390 9.06 2.46 10.54
C ALA A 390 9.12 1.53 9.33
N CYS A 391 7.99 1.38 8.63
CA CYS A 391 7.85 0.45 7.50
C CYS A 391 7.97 1.21 6.18
N VAL A 392 8.74 0.69 5.22
CA VAL A 392 9.01 1.35 3.93
C VAL A 392 8.17 0.74 2.82
N GLN A 393 7.47 1.59 2.07
CA GLN A 393 6.95 1.28 0.74
C GLN A 393 7.83 1.93 -0.32
N THR A 394 8.42 1.09 -1.16
CA THR A 394 9.26 1.51 -2.28
C THR A 394 8.43 1.61 -3.56
N PHE A 395 8.62 2.69 -4.30
CA PHE A 395 8.21 2.84 -5.70
C PHE A 395 9.47 3.03 -6.56
N ASN A 396 9.32 2.99 -7.89
CA ASN A 396 10.47 3.08 -8.80
C ASN A 396 11.37 4.31 -8.57
N LYS A 397 10.78 5.47 -8.27
CA LYS A 397 11.46 6.79 -8.21
C LYS A 397 11.41 7.48 -6.85
N TRP A 398 10.69 6.90 -5.90
CA TRP A 398 10.49 7.48 -4.58
C TRP A 398 10.04 6.41 -3.61
N SER A 399 10.16 6.69 -2.33
CA SER A 399 9.61 5.82 -1.29
C SER A 399 8.86 6.66 -0.26
N ARG A 400 7.96 5.99 0.45
CA ARG A 400 7.32 6.53 1.65
C ARG A 400 7.44 5.54 2.79
N ARG A 401 7.38 6.07 4.01
CA ARG A 401 7.41 5.31 5.24
C ARG A 401 6.09 5.48 5.97
N LEU A 402 5.58 4.37 6.50
CA LEU A 402 4.60 4.38 7.56
C LEU A 402 5.35 4.40 8.89
N LEU A 403 5.21 5.49 9.64
CA LEU A 403 5.75 5.60 10.98
C LEU A 403 4.63 5.33 11.98
N THR A 404 4.87 4.43 12.93
CA THR A 404 3.93 4.17 14.03
C THR A 404 4.57 4.54 15.35
N TYR A 405 3.85 5.35 16.13
CA TYR A 405 4.22 5.79 17.45
C TYR A 405 3.25 5.25 18.49
N ARG A 406 3.73 5.06 19.70
CA ARG A 406 2.95 4.76 20.90
C ARG A 406 2.99 5.95 21.84
N ARG A 407 1.84 6.36 22.36
CA ARG A 407 1.77 7.34 23.45
C ARG A 407 2.26 6.70 24.75
N LEU A 408 3.33 7.24 25.30
CA LEU A 408 3.88 6.81 26.58
C LEU A 408 2.88 7.12 27.72
N PRO A 409 2.86 6.39 28.84
CA PRO A 409 2.28 6.88 30.09
C PRO A 409 3.06 8.07 30.65
N ASP A 410 2.42 8.94 31.42
CA ASP A 410 3.10 10.13 31.98
C ASP A 410 4.26 9.79 32.91
N SER A 411 4.21 8.63 33.57
CA SER A 411 5.29 8.11 34.40
C SER A 411 6.56 7.74 33.62
N GLU A 412 6.48 7.57 32.30
CA GLU A 412 7.59 7.17 31.43
C GLU A 412 8.21 8.35 30.67
N ILE A 413 7.59 9.53 30.71
CA ILE A 413 8.08 10.72 30.00
C ILE A 413 9.31 11.27 30.72
N LYS A 414 10.40 11.46 29.98
CA LYS A 414 11.65 12.04 30.50
C LYS A 414 11.82 13.46 29.97
N GLY A 415 12.00 14.43 30.87
CA GLY A 415 12.27 15.84 30.57
C GLY A 415 11.07 16.78 30.77
N ASP A 416 11.34 18.09 30.77
CA ASP A 416 10.30 19.11 30.87
C ASP A 416 9.42 19.13 29.60
N LEU A 417 8.10 19.05 29.79
CA LEU A 417 7.08 19.14 28.74
C LEU A 417 6.93 20.55 28.15
N ASN A 418 7.99 21.35 28.14
CA ASN A 418 7.97 22.65 27.49
C ASN A 418 7.74 22.42 25.99
N LEU A 419 6.48 22.49 25.58
CA LEU A 419 6.04 22.58 24.20
C LEU A 419 6.94 23.61 23.53
N ARG A 420 7.65 23.18 22.47
CA ARG A 420 8.61 24.02 21.76
C ARG A 420 7.98 25.39 21.50
N GLN A 421 8.59 26.47 22.00
CA GLN A 421 8.26 27.82 21.54
C GLN A 421 8.61 27.87 20.06
N ARG A 422 7.58 28.02 19.20
CA ARG A 422 7.74 27.97 17.75
C ARG A 422 8.27 29.31 17.24
N GLU A 423 9.34 29.27 16.47
CA GLU A 423 9.66 30.38 15.56
C GLU A 423 8.70 30.31 14.35
N ALA A 424 8.00 31.41 14.08
CA ALA A 424 7.09 31.49 12.94
C ALA A 424 7.90 31.36 11.63
N THR A 425 7.70 30.26 10.89
CA THR A 425 8.35 30.07 9.59
C THR A 425 7.74 31.04 8.58
N LEU A 426 8.41 32.16 8.34
CA LEU A 426 8.04 33.18 7.36
C LEU A 426 8.41 32.70 5.95
N GLY A 427 7.44 32.11 5.24
CA GLY A 427 7.52 31.85 3.80
C GLY A 427 6.21 32.25 3.13
N SER A 428 6.28 32.96 2.01
CA SER A 428 5.10 33.54 1.34
C SER A 428 4.42 32.57 0.35
N ASN A 429 5.07 31.46 -0.01
CA ASN A 429 4.59 30.53 -1.03
C ASN A 429 4.97 29.06 -0.69
N ALA A 430 4.23 28.10 -1.26
CA ALA A 430 4.36 26.67 -0.94
C ALA A 430 5.72 26.07 -1.32
N ASN A 431 6.37 26.65 -2.34
CA ASN A 431 7.71 26.25 -2.74
C ASN A 431 8.73 26.69 -1.69
N ASP A 432 8.55 27.84 -1.06
CA ASP A 432 9.48 28.33 -0.05
C ASP A 432 9.48 27.55 1.25
N LEU A 433 8.31 27.04 1.63
CA LEU A 433 8.04 26.40 2.92
C LEU A 433 8.19 24.88 2.92
N ASN A 434 8.18 24.24 1.75
CA ASN A 434 8.31 22.80 1.65
C ASN A 434 9.64 22.46 0.98
N SER A 435 10.60 22.06 1.81
CA SER A 435 11.95 21.73 1.38
C SER A 435 11.97 20.56 0.38
N PHE A 436 10.98 19.68 0.44
CA PHE A 436 10.74 18.60 -0.50
C PHE A 436 10.26 19.13 -1.87
N ARG A 437 9.26 20.02 -1.90
CA ARG A 437 8.68 20.58 -3.14
C ARG A 437 9.68 21.47 -3.91
N LYS A 438 10.45 22.29 -3.20
CA LYS A 438 11.47 23.19 -3.76
C LYS A 438 12.53 22.44 -4.58
N ARG A 439 12.81 21.19 -4.22
CA ARG A 439 13.83 20.34 -4.84
C ARG A 439 13.27 19.50 -5.99
N VAL A 440 12.01 19.06 -5.90
CA VAL A 440 11.27 18.43 -7.01
C VAL A 440 11.06 19.35 -8.21
N SER A 441 10.85 20.67 -8.00
CA SER A 441 10.68 21.61 -9.13
C SER A 441 11.97 21.89 -9.90
N LYS A 442 13.15 21.81 -9.26
CA LYS A 442 14.44 22.02 -9.95
C LYS A 442 14.80 20.88 -10.90
N SER A 443 14.35 19.66 -10.64
CA SER A 443 14.66 18.49 -11.48
C SER A 443 13.86 18.42 -12.78
N LEU A 444 12.81 19.25 -12.94
CA LEU A 444 11.98 19.32 -14.16
C LEU A 444 12.50 20.31 -15.20
N ASP A 445 13.44 21.20 -14.83
CA ASP A 445 13.98 22.26 -15.69
C ASP A 445 15.36 21.93 -16.30
N THR A 446 15.84 20.68 -16.15
CA THR A 446 17.13 20.27 -16.74
C THR A 446 16.89 19.57 -18.08
N PRO A 447 17.42 20.06 -19.22
CA PRO A 447 17.32 19.35 -20.48
C PRO A 447 18.11 18.04 -20.37
N THR A 448 17.39 16.92 -20.45
CA THR A 448 17.96 15.57 -20.45
C THR A 448 18.86 15.38 -21.67
N PHE A 449 20.18 15.37 -21.45
CA PHE A 449 21.14 14.85 -22.41
C PHE A 449 21.25 13.32 -22.26
N GLY A 450 20.96 12.62 -23.36
CA GLY A 450 21.56 11.34 -23.77
C GLY A 450 21.67 10.22 -22.73
N HIS A 451 20.75 9.26 -22.81
CA HIS A 451 20.98 7.89 -22.38
C HIS A 451 22.25 7.33 -23.04
N VAL A 452 23.27 7.01 -22.24
CA VAL A 452 24.28 6.03 -22.63
C VAL A 452 23.78 4.68 -22.15
N ASN A 453 23.32 3.86 -23.11
CA ASN A 453 23.03 2.45 -22.92
C ASN A 453 24.30 1.75 -22.43
N HIS A 454 24.25 1.14 -21.24
CA HIS A 454 25.12 0.03 -20.87
C HIS A 454 24.37 -1.27 -21.09
N ASP A 455 24.08 -1.56 -22.35
CA ASP A 455 23.91 -2.93 -22.85
C ASP A 455 25.04 -3.14 -23.85
N HIS A 456 26.09 -3.86 -23.46
CA HIS A 456 26.91 -4.73 -24.30
C HIS A 456 28.11 -5.22 -23.49
N GLN A 457 28.05 -6.47 -23.05
CA GLN A 457 29.12 -7.47 -23.24
C GLN A 457 28.66 -8.80 -22.65
N TYR A 458 28.24 -9.73 -23.50
CA TYR A 458 28.75 -11.11 -23.57
C TYR A 458 28.11 -11.78 -24.79
N PHE A 459 28.95 -11.96 -25.81
CA PHE A 459 28.93 -12.94 -26.92
C PHE A 459 29.26 -12.29 -28.27
N GLU A 460 30.51 -11.87 -28.43
CA GLU A 460 31.19 -11.97 -29.72
C GLU A 460 32.58 -12.58 -29.50
N GLY A 461 32.71 -13.82 -29.96
CA GLY A 461 33.94 -14.60 -29.88
C GLY A 461 33.85 -15.81 -30.80
N PHE A 462 33.40 -15.64 -32.04
CA PHE A 462 33.63 -16.58 -33.14
C PHE A 462 33.60 -15.84 -34.48
N LYS A 463 34.78 -15.58 -35.05
CA LYS A 463 34.94 -15.28 -36.48
C LYS A 463 35.17 -16.60 -37.22
N PRO A 464 34.55 -16.85 -38.38
CA PRO A 464 35.07 -17.81 -39.33
C PRO A 464 35.88 -17.09 -40.43
N SER A 465 37.12 -17.54 -40.62
CA SER A 465 37.92 -17.25 -41.80
C SER A 465 37.57 -18.22 -42.94
N THR A 466 37.71 -17.70 -44.14
CA THR A 466 37.60 -18.26 -45.48
C THR A 466 38.11 -19.70 -45.72
N ALA A 467 37.41 -20.36 -46.65
CA ALA A 467 37.88 -21.21 -47.76
C ALA A 467 37.67 -22.74 -47.71
N SER A 468 37.07 -23.20 -48.83
CA SER A 468 37.24 -24.45 -49.60
C SER A 468 36.71 -25.81 -49.12
N GLU A 469 36.03 -26.45 -50.09
CA GLU A 469 35.78 -27.88 -50.33
C GLU A 469 34.64 -28.60 -49.57
N GLY A 470 33.71 -29.19 -50.34
CA GLY A 470 32.68 -30.15 -49.88
C GLY A 470 33.25 -31.57 -49.69
N PRO A 471 32.46 -32.66 -49.66
CA PRO A 471 31.00 -32.78 -49.82
C PRO A 471 30.30 -33.65 -48.73
N THR A 472 29.04 -34.01 -49.01
CA THR A 472 28.28 -35.23 -48.60
C THR A 472 27.55 -35.30 -47.24
N GLU A 473 26.22 -35.10 -47.36
CA GLU A 473 25.18 -36.12 -47.16
C GLU A 473 24.67 -36.54 -45.75
N THR A 474 23.38 -36.19 -45.55
CA THR A 474 22.25 -37.01 -45.08
C THR A 474 21.79 -37.02 -43.61
N ALA A 475 20.56 -36.51 -43.45
CA ALA A 475 19.46 -36.93 -42.58
C ALA A 475 19.66 -36.98 -41.04
N VAL A 476 18.90 -36.16 -40.30
CA VAL A 476 17.58 -36.52 -39.75
C VAL A 476 16.80 -35.23 -39.42
N VAL A 477 15.86 -34.87 -40.29
CA VAL A 477 14.81 -33.87 -40.03
C VAL A 477 13.51 -34.63 -39.84
N LYS A 478 12.88 -34.50 -38.67
CA LYS A 478 11.43 -34.36 -38.46
C LYS A 478 11.10 -34.57 -36.98
N ALA A 479 11.01 -33.46 -36.23
CA ALA A 479 10.23 -33.28 -34.98
C ALA A 479 10.56 -31.97 -34.21
N LYS A 480 11.33 -31.02 -34.78
CA LYS A 480 11.62 -29.71 -34.16
C LYS A 480 11.10 -28.49 -34.95
N GLY A 481 10.27 -28.72 -35.97
CA GLY A 481 9.82 -27.69 -36.90
C GLY A 481 8.56 -26.91 -36.53
N GLN A 482 7.79 -27.32 -35.51
CA GLN A 482 6.48 -26.70 -35.21
C GLN A 482 6.45 -25.78 -33.99
N GLN A 483 7.39 -25.88 -33.04
CA GLN A 483 7.42 -24.96 -31.87
C GLN A 483 8.34 -23.74 -32.03
N LYS A 484 9.18 -23.72 -33.08
CA LYS A 484 10.09 -22.58 -33.35
C LYS A 484 9.47 -21.49 -34.23
N SER A 485 8.43 -21.81 -35.02
CA SER A 485 7.72 -20.83 -35.84
C SER A 485 6.72 -20.01 -35.02
N GLU A 486 6.02 -20.60 -34.05
CA GLU A 486 5.03 -19.88 -33.22
C GLU A 486 5.68 -18.86 -32.27
N LYS A 487 6.84 -19.16 -31.68
CA LYS A 487 7.54 -18.22 -30.79
C LYS A 487 8.08 -16.98 -31.51
N ASN A 488 8.56 -17.13 -32.74
CA ASN A 488 9.02 -16.00 -33.54
C ASN A 488 7.82 -15.16 -34.04
N PHE A 489 6.71 -15.80 -34.40
CA PHE A 489 5.49 -15.11 -34.85
C PHE A 489 4.84 -14.26 -33.74
N ILE A 490 4.82 -14.76 -32.50
CA ILE A 490 4.31 -14.01 -31.34
C ILE A 490 5.22 -12.81 -30.99
N SER A 491 6.54 -12.96 -31.14
CA SER A 491 7.51 -11.87 -30.92
C SER A 491 7.35 -10.74 -31.94
N ASP A 492 7.20 -11.07 -33.22
CA ASP A 492 7.08 -10.06 -34.28
C ASP A 492 5.73 -9.34 -34.24
N ALA A 493 4.65 -10.05 -33.92
CA ALA A 493 3.32 -9.46 -33.73
C ALA A 493 3.28 -8.50 -32.51
N PHE A 494 3.94 -8.87 -31.41
CA PHE A 494 4.06 -8.02 -30.24
C PHE A 494 4.88 -6.76 -30.54
N LEU A 495 6.00 -6.89 -31.27
CA LEU A 495 6.84 -5.76 -31.65
C LEU A 495 6.12 -4.82 -32.62
N ALA A 496 5.32 -5.36 -33.55
CA ALA A 496 4.49 -4.56 -34.44
C ALA A 496 3.42 -3.75 -33.68
N LYS A 497 2.70 -4.38 -32.74
CA LYS A 497 1.72 -3.69 -31.88
C LYS A 497 2.37 -2.61 -31.02
N LYS A 498 3.54 -2.89 -30.44
CA LYS A 498 4.30 -1.90 -29.66
C LYS A 498 4.70 -0.68 -30.49
N ASN A 499 5.16 -0.90 -31.73
CA ASN A 499 5.50 0.19 -32.64
C ASN A 499 4.28 1.03 -33.06
N GLU A 500 3.09 0.42 -33.21
CA GLU A 500 1.84 1.18 -33.42
C GLU A 500 1.43 1.99 -32.20
N LEU A 501 1.57 1.42 -30.99
CA LEU A 501 1.30 2.11 -29.74
C LEU A 501 2.19 3.33 -29.55
N ASP A 502 3.49 3.20 -29.86
CA ASP A 502 4.46 4.30 -29.78
C ASP A 502 4.14 5.41 -30.81
N LYS A 503 3.68 5.05 -32.03
CA LYS A 503 3.21 6.04 -33.03
C LYS A 503 1.96 6.79 -32.57
N LEU A 504 0.99 6.10 -31.97
CA LEU A 504 -0.22 6.71 -31.39
C LEU A 504 0.13 7.67 -30.25
N LYS A 505 1.03 7.24 -29.36
CA LYS A 505 1.51 8.06 -28.25
C LYS A 505 2.19 9.34 -28.74
N ASN A 506 3.06 9.26 -29.75
CA ASN A 506 3.74 10.42 -30.31
C ASN A 506 2.76 11.42 -30.95
N ARG A 507 1.77 10.95 -31.72
CA ARG A 507 0.72 11.82 -32.27
C ARG A 507 -0.09 12.54 -31.20
N VAL A 508 -0.45 11.85 -30.13
CA VAL A 508 -1.15 12.47 -28.99
C VAL A 508 -0.28 13.55 -28.34
N VAL A 509 1.04 13.35 -28.23
CA VAL A 509 1.94 14.38 -27.69
C VAL A 509 2.05 15.59 -28.62
N GLU A 510 2.24 15.37 -29.92
CA GLU A 510 2.35 16.43 -30.92
C GLU A 510 1.06 17.27 -31.00
N ASN A 511 -0.10 16.62 -31.11
CA ASN A 511 -1.39 17.30 -31.18
C ASN A 511 -1.76 18.03 -29.87
N ASN A 512 -1.34 17.52 -28.70
CA ASN A 512 -1.49 18.26 -27.44
C ASN A 512 -0.62 19.52 -27.39
N GLN A 513 0.56 19.48 -28.01
CA GLN A 513 1.45 20.65 -28.09
C GLN A 513 0.87 21.69 -29.05
N GLU A 514 0.41 21.27 -30.22
CA GLU A 514 -0.27 22.14 -31.20
C GLU A 514 -1.52 22.81 -30.62
N LEU A 515 -2.33 22.04 -29.86
CA LEU A 515 -3.50 22.57 -29.16
C LEU A 515 -3.12 23.67 -28.15
N ARG A 516 -2.04 23.49 -27.38
CA ARG A 516 -1.55 24.50 -26.43
C ARG A 516 -1.07 25.76 -27.14
N ASP A 517 -0.37 25.60 -28.26
CA ASP A 517 0.14 26.72 -29.05
C ASP A 517 -1.02 27.52 -29.67
N LEU A 518 -2.07 26.86 -30.17
CA LEU A 518 -3.28 27.49 -30.66
C LEU A 518 -4.09 28.19 -29.55
N GLU A 519 -4.26 27.55 -28.39
CA GLU A 519 -4.94 28.14 -27.23
C GLU A 519 -4.19 29.39 -26.70
N SER A 520 -2.86 29.39 -26.75
CA SER A 520 -2.03 30.54 -26.32
C SER A 520 -2.18 31.78 -27.21
N THR A 521 -2.56 31.58 -28.48
CA THR A 521 -2.71 32.67 -29.47
C THR A 521 -4.17 33.08 -29.71
N LEU A 522 -5.12 32.47 -28.98
CA LEU A 522 -6.56 32.73 -29.09
C LEU A 522 -6.94 34.18 -28.75
N ALA A 523 -6.18 34.83 -27.87
CA ALA A 523 -6.40 36.23 -27.47
C ALA A 523 -6.20 37.24 -28.62
N GLN A 524 -5.58 36.84 -29.74
CA GLN A 524 -5.17 37.75 -30.81
C GLN A 524 -5.95 37.63 -32.15
N LYS A 525 -6.72 36.55 -32.40
CA LYS A 525 -7.23 36.27 -33.77
C LYS A 525 -8.72 35.88 -33.94
N GLY A 526 -9.56 35.89 -32.90
CA GLY A 526 -11.02 35.80 -33.07
C GLY A 526 -11.55 34.46 -33.65
N GLU A 527 -12.84 34.44 -34.03
CA GLU A 527 -13.72 33.26 -34.16
C GLU A 527 -13.24 32.10 -35.05
N GLU A 528 -12.42 32.32 -36.08
CA GLU A 528 -11.93 31.25 -36.99
C GLU A 528 -11.09 30.20 -36.26
N ARG A 529 -10.29 30.59 -35.26
CA ARG A 529 -9.44 29.68 -34.48
C ARG A 529 -10.19 28.84 -33.44
N LYS A 530 -11.42 29.22 -33.09
CA LYS A 530 -12.26 28.41 -32.19
C LYS A 530 -12.72 27.13 -32.87
N ALA A 531 -13.03 27.19 -34.17
CA ALA A 531 -13.43 26.02 -34.94
C ALA A 531 -12.27 25.02 -35.10
N GLU A 532 -11.06 25.53 -35.36
CA GLU A 532 -9.83 24.72 -35.48
C GLU A 532 -9.48 24.01 -34.16
N ILE A 533 -9.60 24.71 -33.03
CA ILE A 533 -9.39 24.13 -31.69
C ILE A 533 -10.43 23.08 -31.34
N GLU A 534 -11.70 23.29 -31.71
CA GLU A 534 -12.76 22.32 -31.42
C GLU A 534 -12.62 21.05 -32.27
N MET A 535 -12.18 21.20 -33.53
CA MET A 535 -11.84 20.08 -34.41
C MET A 535 -10.64 19.29 -33.85
N LEU A 536 -9.56 19.97 -33.47
CA LEU A 536 -8.39 19.34 -32.84
C LEU A 536 -8.73 18.64 -31.53
N ARG A 537 -9.61 19.21 -30.68
CA ARG A 537 -10.07 18.56 -29.45
C ARG A 537 -10.86 17.28 -29.72
N THR A 538 -11.66 17.27 -30.78
CA THR A 538 -12.44 16.11 -31.20
C THR A 538 -11.51 15.01 -31.69
N ASP A 539 -10.58 15.34 -32.58
CA ASP A 539 -9.58 14.40 -33.10
C ASP A 539 -8.68 13.84 -31.98
N LEU A 540 -8.23 14.69 -31.05
CA LEU A 540 -7.46 14.28 -29.89
C LEU A 540 -8.26 13.35 -28.96
N GLY A 541 -9.57 13.53 -28.88
CA GLY A 541 -10.47 12.63 -28.16
C GLY A 541 -10.52 11.24 -28.79
N HIS A 542 -10.63 11.18 -30.12
CA HIS A 542 -10.60 9.92 -30.87
C HIS A 542 -9.24 9.22 -30.76
N GLU A 543 -8.13 9.95 -30.87
CA GLU A 543 -6.78 9.41 -30.75
C GLU A 543 -6.46 8.90 -29.34
N ARG A 544 -6.91 9.60 -28.28
CA ARG A 544 -6.77 9.13 -26.90
C ARG A 544 -7.58 7.86 -26.65
N GLN A 545 -8.78 7.76 -27.22
CA GLN A 545 -9.61 6.56 -27.10
C GLN A 545 -8.96 5.38 -27.85
N ALA A 546 -8.40 5.62 -29.04
CA ALA A 546 -7.65 4.61 -29.78
C ALA A 546 -6.39 4.17 -29.04
N TRP A 547 -5.65 5.09 -28.43
CA TRP A 547 -4.47 4.81 -27.61
C TRP A 547 -4.82 3.98 -26.37
N MET A 548 -5.86 4.36 -25.62
CA MET A 548 -6.34 3.60 -24.45
C MET A 548 -6.86 2.21 -24.82
N THR A 549 -7.45 2.05 -26.01
CA THR A 549 -7.89 0.74 -26.50
C THR A 549 -6.69 -0.13 -26.86
N ALA A 550 -5.72 0.43 -27.60
CA ALA A 550 -4.49 -0.26 -28.00
C ALA A 550 -3.54 -0.59 -26.83
N GLU A 551 -3.58 0.17 -25.72
CA GLU A 551 -2.79 -0.12 -24.50
C GLU A 551 -3.40 -1.28 -23.68
N ASN A 552 -4.72 -1.50 -23.80
CA ASN A 552 -5.41 -2.59 -23.10
C ASN A 552 -5.36 -3.94 -23.86
N GLU A 553 -5.19 -3.90 -25.19
CA GLU A 553 -5.02 -5.07 -26.07
C GLU A 553 -3.57 -5.57 -26.16
#